data_AF-A0A814GYT9-F1
#
_entry.id   AF-A0A814GYT9-F1
#
_cell.length_a   1.000
_cell.length_b   1.000
_cell.length_c   1.000
_cell.angle_alpha   90.00
_cell.angle_beta   90.00
_cell.angle_gamma   90.00
#
_symmetry.space_group_name_H-M   'P 1'
#
loop_
_entity.id
_entity.type
_entity.pdbx_description
1 polymer ?
#
loop_
_entity_poly.entity_id
_entity_poly.type
_entity_poly.pdbx_seq_one_letter_code
_entity_poly.pdbx_strand_id
1 'polypeptide(L)'
;MVIIKDKLKIKILENNNEVLPILLRDIGENLKVGEDIALVRFDAYADFLVPRNIQADEVQTLNHLVDSINNQCWILPAVYRGYITKIFWFKPPWASQFHDGVYQLQIGKCQQTGLLKVASILPYFTSNCVYSSIDTLSNIHTVDIYISTSGLAKNYSTTNEKTTTPIYDNENESEHLDNDNRKKAKLLVNDTNHKNSPTSTKRIHSLDAPLINQLLSTKQFLIDIDLSFFSTDDSIRKQFDENEYEILRYVYTRIVQEHTDVEILQYITARLNTLEQIRTVMNEYLTDPKQDQPISIDNTYLAALITIIRYKKLDWKAIHNYGIHLSDTRPPLHVSSEGMIIYLLESMAKVLESFEKQPILITVSRLV
;
A
#
# COMPACT_ATOMS: atom_id res chain seq x y z
N MET A 1 17.18 -8.95 18.32
CA MET A 1 17.86 -8.50 19.57
C MET A 1 16.89 -7.62 20.35
N VAL A 2 16.73 -7.80 21.67
CA VAL A 2 15.86 -6.95 22.51
C VAL A 2 16.74 -6.05 23.37
N ILE A 3 16.65 -4.74 23.16
CA ILE A 3 17.28 -3.76 24.06
C ILE A 3 16.20 -3.28 25.02
N ILE A 4 16.32 -3.64 26.30
CA ILE A 4 15.43 -3.10 27.34
C ILE A 4 16.19 -1.97 28.03
N LYS A 5 15.76 -0.74 27.79
CA LYS A 5 16.23 0.45 28.52
C LYS A 5 15.03 1.02 29.25
N ASP A 6 15.07 1.09 30.58
CA ASP A 6 14.06 1.78 31.40
C ASP A 6 12.58 1.45 31.05
N LYS A 7 12.23 0.15 31.00
CA LYS A 7 10.90 -0.39 30.63
C LYS A 7 10.48 -0.23 29.16
N LEU A 8 11.28 0.43 28.32
CA LEU A 8 11.03 0.54 26.88
C LEU A 8 11.28 -0.81 26.19
N LYS A 9 10.28 -1.29 25.43
CA LYS A 9 10.40 -2.52 24.63
C LYS A 9 10.76 -2.15 23.20
N ILE A 10 11.98 -2.51 22.76
CA ILE A 10 12.44 -2.33 21.37
C ILE A 10 12.66 -3.71 20.74
N LYS A 11 12.07 -3.95 19.57
CA LYS A 11 12.17 -5.20 18.82
C LYS A 11 12.68 -4.92 17.40
N ILE A 12 13.83 -5.50 17.06
CA ILE A 12 14.35 -5.50 15.69
C ILE A 12 13.79 -6.74 14.99
N LEU A 13 13.13 -6.54 13.84
CA LEU A 13 12.39 -7.54 13.07
C LEU A 13 13.00 -7.69 11.69
N GLU A 14 12.92 -8.86 11.08
CA GLU A 14 13.29 -8.96 9.67
C GLU A 14 12.18 -8.37 8.81
N ASN A 15 10.91 -8.76 9.05
CA ASN A 15 9.76 -8.35 8.26
C ASN A 15 8.74 -7.52 9.07
N ASN A 16 8.02 -6.61 8.40
CA ASN A 16 6.93 -5.82 8.99
C ASN A 16 5.79 -6.66 9.54
N ASN A 17 5.45 -7.77 8.88
CA ASN A 17 4.35 -8.60 9.34
C ASN A 17 4.60 -9.27 10.70
N GLU A 18 5.86 -9.32 11.18
CA GLU A 18 6.21 -9.84 12.51
C GLU A 18 5.73 -8.94 13.66
N VAL A 19 5.38 -7.68 13.38
CA VAL A 19 4.84 -6.74 14.38
C VAL A 19 3.54 -7.28 14.99
N LEU A 20 2.63 -7.78 14.16
CA LEU A 20 1.32 -8.25 14.62
C LEU A 20 1.44 -9.45 15.58
N PRO A 21 2.15 -10.54 15.25
CA PRO A 21 2.37 -11.64 16.20
C PRO A 21 2.97 -11.18 17.54
N ILE A 22 3.91 -10.22 17.53
CA ILE A 22 4.49 -9.65 18.75
C ILE A 22 3.45 -8.86 19.54
N LEU A 23 2.68 -8.02 18.88
CA LEU A 23 1.60 -7.26 19.51
C LEU A 23 0.62 -8.20 20.21
N LEU A 24 0.26 -9.32 19.57
CA LEU A 24 -0.69 -10.28 20.11
C LEU A 24 -0.11 -11.15 21.23
N ARG A 25 1.15 -11.57 21.14
CA ARG A 25 1.79 -12.46 22.13
C ARG A 25 2.36 -11.72 23.34
N ASP A 26 3.11 -10.65 23.09
CA ASP A 26 3.98 -10.04 24.11
C ASP A 26 3.29 -8.88 24.84
N ILE A 27 2.20 -8.37 24.27
CA ILE A 27 1.56 -7.11 24.69
C ILE A 27 0.05 -7.23 24.79
N GLY A 28 -0.58 -8.14 24.04
CA GLY A 28 -2.04 -8.28 23.94
C GLY A 28 -2.76 -8.38 25.29
N GLU A 29 -2.16 -9.04 26.30
CA GLU A 29 -2.73 -9.13 27.66
C GLU A 29 -2.76 -7.78 28.41
N ASN A 30 -1.89 -6.85 28.03
CA ASN A 30 -1.79 -5.51 28.60
C ASN A 30 -2.58 -4.47 27.80
N LEU A 31 -3.09 -4.83 26.61
CA LEU A 31 -3.92 -3.98 25.78
C LEU A 31 -5.38 -4.34 26.01
N LYS A 32 -6.22 -3.34 26.29
CA LYS A 32 -7.65 -3.57 26.28
C LYS A 32 -8.17 -3.26 24.89
N VAL A 33 -8.76 -4.27 24.26
CA VAL A 33 -9.42 -4.14 22.96
C VAL A 33 -10.43 -2.98 23.01
N GLY A 34 -10.40 -2.13 21.99
CA GLY A 34 -11.26 -0.94 21.90
C GLY A 34 -10.74 0.28 22.67
N GLU A 35 -9.57 0.20 23.31
CA GLU A 35 -8.89 1.41 23.79
C GLU A 35 -8.28 2.23 22.64
N ASP A 36 -8.12 3.53 22.88
CA ASP A 36 -7.53 4.47 21.92
C ASP A 36 -6.01 4.27 21.79
N ILE A 37 -5.63 3.27 20.99
CA ILE A 37 -4.26 2.87 20.71
C ILE A 37 -3.89 3.31 19.29
N ALA A 38 -2.84 4.13 19.19
CA ALA A 38 -2.30 4.58 17.92
C ALA A 38 -1.12 3.75 17.45
N LEU A 39 -1.03 3.55 16.13
CA LEU A 39 0.19 3.13 15.44
C LEU A 39 0.86 4.37 14.83
N VAL A 40 2.05 4.72 15.29
CA VAL A 40 2.91 5.73 14.65
C VAL A 40 3.86 5.00 13.72
N ARG A 41 3.75 5.24 12.42
CA ARG A 41 4.49 4.50 11.39
C ARG A 41 5.41 5.42 10.59
N PHE A 42 6.66 5.03 10.45
CA PHE A 42 7.61 5.60 9.49
C PHE A 42 7.89 4.54 8.43
N ASP A 43 7.38 4.73 7.22
CA ASP A 43 7.45 3.74 6.14
C ASP A 43 7.22 4.38 4.77
N ALA A 44 7.81 3.84 3.71
CA ALA A 44 7.45 4.19 2.34
C ALA A 44 6.18 3.49 1.85
N TYR A 45 5.83 2.36 2.44
CA TYR A 45 4.67 1.54 2.12
C TYR A 45 3.50 1.78 3.07
N ALA A 46 2.29 1.84 2.50
CA ALA A 46 1.07 2.09 3.26
C ALA A 46 0.67 0.88 4.12
N ASP A 47 0.84 -0.34 3.59
CA ASP A 47 0.53 -1.62 4.26
C ASP A 47 -0.89 -1.73 4.83
N PHE A 48 -1.82 -0.99 4.22
CA PHE A 48 -3.24 -0.99 4.56
C PHE A 48 -4.05 -2.05 3.79
N LEU A 49 -3.49 -3.18 3.36
CA LEU A 49 -4.30 -4.25 2.75
C LEU A 49 -4.85 -5.21 3.81
N VAL A 50 -5.76 -6.08 3.38
CA VAL A 50 -6.17 -7.29 4.11
C VAL A 50 -5.76 -8.52 3.31
N PRO A 51 -5.51 -9.67 3.95
CA PRO A 51 -5.32 -10.92 3.21
C PRO A 51 -6.55 -11.23 2.35
N ARG A 52 -6.35 -11.53 1.06
CA ARG A 52 -7.46 -11.68 0.11
C ARG A 52 -8.42 -12.83 0.44
N ASN A 53 -7.90 -13.87 1.10
CA ASN A 53 -8.57 -15.16 1.28
C ASN A 53 -8.82 -15.54 2.75
N ILE A 54 -8.58 -14.64 3.72
CA ILE A 54 -8.78 -14.95 5.13
C ILE A 54 -10.25 -14.79 5.53
N GLN A 55 -10.78 -15.76 6.26
CA GLN A 55 -12.09 -15.64 6.89
C GLN A 55 -11.99 -14.65 8.06
N ALA A 56 -12.95 -13.75 8.20
CA ALA A 56 -12.91 -12.74 9.25
C ALA A 56 -12.90 -13.36 10.66
N ASP A 57 -13.53 -14.52 10.84
CA ASP A 57 -13.55 -15.25 12.12
C ASP A 57 -12.18 -15.87 12.45
N GLU A 58 -11.37 -16.23 11.44
CA GLU A 58 -10.03 -16.80 11.62
C GLU A 58 -9.01 -15.77 12.11
N VAL A 59 -9.23 -14.48 11.79
CA VAL A 59 -8.42 -13.34 12.28
C VAL A 59 -8.36 -13.31 13.80
N GLN A 60 -9.32 -13.90 14.50
CA GLN A 60 -9.34 -13.94 15.96
C GLN A 60 -8.32 -14.92 16.56
N THR A 61 -7.79 -15.85 15.77
CA THR A 61 -6.84 -16.87 16.23
C THR A 61 -5.44 -16.59 15.69
N LEU A 62 -4.45 -16.63 16.59
CA LEU A 62 -3.08 -16.25 16.27
C LEU A 62 -2.44 -17.13 15.19
N ASN A 63 -2.67 -18.44 15.22
CA ASN A 63 -2.01 -19.38 14.31
C ASN A 63 -2.42 -19.13 12.85
N HIS A 64 -3.72 -19.10 12.58
CA HIS A 64 -4.24 -18.86 11.23
C HIS A 64 -3.90 -17.46 10.72
N LEU A 65 -3.87 -16.47 11.62
CA LEU A 65 -3.54 -15.10 11.25
C LEU A 65 -2.07 -14.95 10.83
N VAL A 66 -1.12 -15.54 11.57
CA VAL A 66 0.32 -15.45 11.25
C VAL A 66 0.60 -16.05 9.86
N ASP A 67 -0.03 -17.17 9.53
CA ASP A 67 0.18 -17.85 8.25
C ASP A 67 -0.47 -17.11 7.06
N SER A 68 -1.41 -16.20 7.34
CA SER A 68 -2.21 -15.52 6.32
C SER A 68 -1.75 -14.09 6.02
N ILE A 69 -0.96 -13.47 6.90
CA ILE A 69 -0.49 -12.08 6.75
C ILE A 69 0.86 -12.00 6.04
N ASN A 70 1.06 -10.91 5.32
CA ASN A 70 2.36 -10.50 4.77
C ASN A 70 2.61 -9.01 5.10
N ASN A 71 3.73 -8.48 4.64
CA ASN A 71 4.16 -7.10 4.95
C ASN A 71 3.09 -6.07 4.58
N GLN A 72 2.30 -6.30 3.53
CA GLN A 72 1.30 -5.35 3.06
C GLN A 72 -0.05 -5.44 3.77
N CYS A 73 -0.29 -6.47 4.59
CA CYS A 73 -1.63 -6.77 5.09
C CYS A 73 -1.74 -7.16 6.56
N TRP A 74 -0.78 -6.74 7.39
CA TRP A 74 -0.80 -7.03 8.83
C TRP A 74 -1.51 -5.96 9.67
N ILE A 75 -1.55 -4.69 9.24
CA ILE A 75 -2.09 -3.59 10.05
C ILE A 75 -3.61 -3.72 10.23
N LEU A 76 -4.33 -3.90 9.12
CA LEU A 76 -5.79 -3.91 9.14
C LEU A 76 -6.38 -5.11 9.90
N PRO A 77 -5.78 -6.31 9.91
CA PRO A 77 -6.15 -7.34 10.87
C PRO A 77 -6.02 -6.92 12.33
N ALA A 78 -4.98 -6.16 12.72
CA ALA A 78 -4.89 -5.60 14.08
C ALA A 78 -6.02 -4.61 14.39
N VAL A 79 -6.41 -3.78 13.42
CA VAL A 79 -7.58 -2.90 13.52
C VAL A 79 -8.86 -3.70 13.71
N TYR A 80 -9.07 -4.75 12.93
CA TYR A 80 -10.27 -5.60 13.03
C TYR A 80 -10.37 -6.34 14.38
N ARG A 81 -9.24 -6.61 15.03
CA ARG A 81 -9.20 -7.12 16.41
C ARG A 81 -9.35 -6.03 17.48
N GLY A 82 -9.44 -4.76 17.09
CA GLY A 82 -9.60 -3.61 17.97
C GLY A 82 -8.35 -3.24 18.77
N TYR A 83 -7.15 -3.62 18.31
CA TYR A 83 -5.88 -3.22 18.94
C TYR A 83 -5.33 -1.89 18.42
N ILE A 84 -5.77 -1.44 17.25
CA ILE A 84 -5.35 -0.18 16.64
C ILE A 84 -6.60 0.57 16.23
N THR A 85 -6.76 1.79 16.74
CA THR A 85 -7.90 2.68 16.44
C THR A 85 -7.49 3.89 15.62
N LYS A 86 -6.20 4.26 15.65
CA LYS A 86 -5.62 5.37 14.90
C LYS A 86 -4.29 4.98 14.28
N ILE A 87 -4.00 5.51 13.10
CA ILE A 87 -2.71 5.33 12.43
C ILE A 87 -2.16 6.71 12.07
N PHE A 88 -0.93 6.98 12.43
CA PHE A 88 -0.18 8.18 12.05
C PHE A 88 0.96 7.74 11.14
N TRP A 89 0.76 7.85 9.83
CA TRP A 89 1.74 7.44 8.84
C TRP A 89 2.55 8.64 8.36
N PHE A 90 3.82 8.65 8.77
CA PHE A 90 4.84 9.57 8.31
C PHE A 90 5.57 8.93 7.13
N LYS A 91 5.24 9.39 5.93
CA LYS A 91 5.77 8.82 4.68
C LYS A 91 6.87 9.69 4.09
N PRO A 92 7.84 9.13 3.36
CA PRO A 92 8.82 9.93 2.65
C PRO A 92 8.21 10.58 1.39
N PRO A 93 8.86 11.60 0.80
CA PRO A 93 8.33 12.34 -0.35
C PRO A 93 8.04 11.52 -1.61
N TRP A 94 8.72 10.38 -1.79
CA TRP A 94 8.55 9.51 -2.96
C TRP A 94 7.41 8.50 -2.80
N ALA A 95 6.83 8.36 -1.60
CA ALA A 95 5.66 7.51 -1.36
C ALA A 95 4.38 8.20 -1.84
N SER A 96 3.74 7.63 -2.86
CA SER A 96 2.62 8.24 -3.60
C SER A 96 1.31 7.47 -3.51
N GLN A 97 1.24 6.37 -2.76
CA GLN A 97 0.05 5.52 -2.67
C GLN A 97 -1.16 6.26 -2.07
N PHE A 98 -0.91 7.24 -1.19
CA PHE A 98 -1.93 8.11 -0.61
C PHE A 98 -1.41 9.56 -0.59
N HIS A 99 -2.34 10.50 -0.69
CA HIS A 99 -2.05 11.92 -0.48
C HIS A 99 -2.04 12.23 1.03
N ASP A 100 -1.39 13.31 1.41
CA ASP A 100 -1.44 13.82 2.79
C ASP A 100 -2.89 14.19 3.16
N GLY A 101 -3.28 13.91 4.39
CA GLY A 101 -4.64 14.17 4.86
C GLY A 101 -5.10 13.20 5.94
N VAL A 102 -6.41 13.21 6.18
CA VAL A 102 -7.08 12.32 7.13
C VAL A 102 -8.06 11.44 6.37
N TYR A 103 -7.95 10.14 6.58
CA TYR A 103 -8.81 9.11 6.00
C TYR A 103 -9.48 8.35 7.12
N GLN A 104 -10.71 7.92 6.89
CA GLN A 104 -11.40 6.99 7.77
C GLN A 104 -11.68 5.72 6.97
N LEU A 105 -11.18 4.59 7.47
CA LEU A 105 -11.42 3.29 6.86
C LEU A 105 -12.32 2.44 7.76
N GLN A 106 -13.17 1.65 7.11
CA GLN A 106 -14.03 0.69 7.76
C GLN A 106 -13.68 -0.71 7.27
N ILE A 107 -13.44 -1.63 8.20
CA ILE A 107 -13.08 -3.01 7.93
C ILE A 107 -14.09 -3.95 8.58
N GLY A 108 -14.51 -4.99 7.86
CA GLY A 108 -15.60 -5.85 8.31
C GLY A 108 -15.59 -7.22 7.67
N LYS A 109 -16.46 -8.08 8.18
CA LYS A 109 -16.77 -9.39 7.61
C LYS A 109 -17.80 -9.24 6.50
N CYS A 110 -17.44 -9.61 5.28
CA CYS A 110 -18.37 -9.71 4.16
C CYS A 110 -19.44 -10.77 4.46
N GLN A 111 -20.71 -10.38 4.46
CA GLN A 111 -21.82 -11.27 4.82
C GLN A 111 -21.97 -12.45 3.86
N GLN A 112 -21.67 -12.26 2.57
CA GLN A 112 -21.83 -13.31 1.56
C GLN A 112 -20.67 -14.31 1.55
N THR A 113 -19.44 -13.85 1.77
CA THR A 113 -18.23 -14.69 1.61
C THR A 113 -17.56 -15.08 2.91
N GLY A 114 -17.90 -14.41 4.02
CA GLY A 114 -17.22 -14.53 5.31
C GLY A 114 -15.81 -13.91 5.36
N LEU A 115 -15.29 -13.43 4.22
CA LEU A 115 -13.95 -12.86 4.11
C LEU A 115 -13.84 -11.49 4.78
N LEU A 116 -12.65 -11.18 5.26
CA LEU A 116 -12.30 -9.84 5.73
C LEU A 116 -12.17 -8.88 4.54
N LYS A 117 -12.87 -7.73 4.59
CA LYS A 117 -12.93 -6.75 3.48
C LYS A 117 -12.94 -5.31 4.00
N VAL A 118 -12.57 -4.38 3.14
CA VAL A 118 -12.51 -2.93 3.44
C VAL A 118 -13.61 -2.20 2.66
N ALA A 119 -14.37 -1.33 3.34
CA ALA A 119 -15.34 -0.44 2.71
C ALA A 119 -14.67 0.87 2.28
N SER A 120 -13.86 0.81 1.22
CA SER A 120 -13.24 1.97 0.60
C SER A 120 -13.08 1.80 -0.90
N ILE A 121 -13.60 2.76 -1.67
CA ILE A 121 -13.53 2.78 -3.13
C ILE A 121 -12.20 3.30 -3.67
N LEU A 122 -11.25 3.66 -2.81
CA LEU A 122 -9.93 4.14 -3.27
C LEU A 122 -9.27 3.06 -4.16
N PRO A 123 -8.61 3.45 -5.26
CA PRO A 123 -7.94 2.53 -6.18
C PRO A 123 -7.02 1.52 -5.50
N TYR A 124 -6.38 1.93 -4.39
CA TYR A 124 -5.56 1.08 -3.54
C TYR A 124 -6.28 -0.20 -3.09
N PHE A 125 -7.57 -0.13 -2.72
CA PHE A 125 -8.36 -1.28 -2.26
C PHE A 125 -9.07 -2.03 -3.39
N THR A 126 -9.62 -1.29 -4.35
CA THR A 126 -10.38 -1.88 -5.46
C THR A 126 -9.46 -2.63 -6.42
N SER A 127 -8.28 -2.08 -6.75
CA SER A 127 -7.26 -2.75 -7.57
C SER A 127 -6.63 -3.95 -6.87
N ASN A 128 -6.64 -3.99 -5.54
CA ASN A 128 -6.20 -5.15 -4.77
C ASN A 128 -7.33 -6.16 -4.47
N CYS A 129 -8.54 -5.96 -5.01
CA CYS A 129 -9.68 -6.88 -4.86
C CYS A 129 -10.10 -7.13 -3.39
N VAL A 130 -9.88 -6.15 -2.53
CA VAL A 130 -10.19 -6.22 -1.08
C VAL A 130 -11.40 -5.38 -0.67
N TYR A 131 -12.02 -4.69 -1.62
CA TYR A 131 -13.22 -3.89 -1.39
C TYR A 131 -14.48 -4.74 -1.12
N SER A 132 -15.38 -4.21 -0.30
CA SER A 132 -16.80 -4.59 -0.23
C SER A 132 -17.65 -3.38 0.13
N SER A 133 -18.90 -3.34 -0.32
CA SER A 133 -19.85 -2.28 0.09
C SER A 133 -20.11 -2.33 1.59
N ILE A 134 -20.23 -1.17 2.23
CA ILE A 134 -20.48 -1.07 3.68
C ILE A 134 -21.77 -1.80 4.11
N ASP A 135 -22.80 -1.78 3.27
CA ASP A 135 -24.10 -2.42 3.53
C ASP A 135 -24.01 -3.96 3.58
N THR A 136 -22.93 -4.51 3.01
CA THR A 136 -22.66 -5.96 2.98
C THR A 136 -21.67 -6.40 4.05
N LEU A 137 -21.22 -5.49 4.91
CA LEU A 137 -20.31 -5.79 5.99
C LEU A 137 -21.04 -6.01 7.32
N SER A 138 -20.40 -6.77 8.19
CA SER A 138 -20.80 -7.03 9.57
C SER A 138 -19.58 -6.98 10.48
N ASN A 139 -19.78 -6.78 11.78
CA ASN A 139 -18.70 -6.62 12.76
C ASN A 139 -17.68 -5.54 12.35
N ILE A 140 -18.19 -4.37 11.96
CA ILE A 140 -17.38 -3.31 11.36
C ILE A 140 -16.54 -2.63 12.44
N HIS A 141 -15.25 -2.47 12.16
CA HIS A 141 -14.30 -1.68 12.93
C HIS A 141 -13.84 -0.49 12.09
N THR A 142 -13.68 0.66 12.74
CA THR A 142 -13.27 1.91 12.10
C THR A 142 -11.87 2.31 12.58
N VAL A 143 -11.05 2.82 11.67
CA VAL A 143 -9.73 3.40 11.97
C VAL A 143 -9.58 4.76 11.30
N ASP A 144 -9.08 5.73 12.04
CA ASP A 144 -8.67 7.03 11.51
C ASP A 144 -7.19 6.99 11.13
N ILE A 145 -6.87 7.39 9.91
CA ILE A 145 -5.52 7.37 9.34
C ILE A 145 -5.12 8.80 9.02
N TYR A 146 -4.06 9.26 9.68
CA TYR A 146 -3.46 10.55 9.46
C TYR A 146 -2.17 10.36 8.67
N ILE A 147 -2.07 10.99 7.50
CA ILE A 147 -0.97 10.83 6.57
C ILE A 147 -0.26 12.16 6.42
N SER A 148 1.06 12.16 6.64
CA SER A 148 1.90 13.34 6.49
C SER A 148 3.22 12.97 5.81
N THR A 149 3.57 13.73 4.78
CA THR A 149 4.86 13.59 4.12
C THR A 149 5.95 14.24 4.97
N SER A 150 6.89 13.42 5.43
CA SER A 150 8.08 13.88 6.15
C SER A 150 9.01 14.63 5.21
N GLY A 151 9.55 15.74 5.69
CA GLY A 151 10.74 16.32 5.06
C GLY A 151 10.53 17.21 3.83
N LEU A 152 9.43 17.96 3.73
CA LEU A 152 9.33 19.02 2.72
C LEU A 152 8.93 20.36 3.34
N ALA A 153 9.93 21.09 3.82
CA ALA A 153 9.88 22.53 3.95
C ALA A 153 11.18 23.15 3.40
N LYS A 154 11.12 23.53 2.11
CA LYS A 154 11.80 24.64 1.42
C LYS A 154 13.02 24.46 0.49
N ASN A 155 13.87 23.43 0.52
CA ASN A 155 15.17 23.54 -0.20
C ASN A 155 15.60 22.44 -1.20
N TYR A 156 14.76 21.48 -1.58
CA TYR A 156 15.02 20.73 -2.82
C TYR A 156 14.43 21.47 -4.01
N SER A 157 15.12 22.53 -4.43
CA SER A 157 14.97 23.02 -5.80
C SER A 157 15.39 21.89 -6.74
N THR A 158 14.47 21.52 -7.61
CA THR A 158 14.66 20.79 -8.85
C THR A 158 16.05 20.98 -9.46
N THR A 159 16.96 20.05 -9.19
CA THR A 159 18.11 19.79 -10.05
C THR A 159 18.23 18.28 -10.26
N ASN A 160 17.69 17.86 -11.40
CA ASN A 160 18.07 16.66 -12.16
C ASN A 160 17.75 15.27 -11.59
N GLU A 161 16.54 15.06 -11.09
CA GLU A 161 15.90 13.75 -11.23
C GLU A 161 14.55 13.93 -11.93
N LYS A 162 14.31 13.17 -13.00
CA LYS A 162 13.01 13.11 -13.67
C LYS A 162 12.02 12.49 -12.68
N THR A 163 11.45 13.31 -11.81
CA THR A 163 10.21 13.03 -11.11
C THR A 163 9.19 12.67 -12.19
N THR A 164 8.82 11.40 -12.26
CA THR A 164 7.60 10.98 -12.94
C THR A 164 6.45 11.67 -12.22
N THR A 165 6.02 12.79 -12.78
CA THR A 165 4.71 13.37 -12.51
C THR A 165 3.67 12.25 -12.55
N PRO A 166 2.63 12.27 -11.69
CA PRO A 166 1.41 11.54 -11.99
C PRO A 166 1.02 11.85 -13.44
N ILE A 167 0.50 10.88 -14.18
CA ILE A 167 0.05 11.07 -15.57
C ILE A 167 -1.27 11.88 -15.53
N TYR A 168 -1.19 13.10 -15.05
CA TYR A 168 -2.11 14.21 -15.23
C TYR A 168 -1.19 15.45 -15.19
N ASP A 169 -1.12 16.17 -16.30
CA ASP A 169 -0.37 17.42 -16.52
C ASP A 169 1.02 17.33 -17.20
N ASN A 170 1.14 16.55 -18.28
CA ASN A 170 2.09 16.92 -19.35
C ASN A 170 1.44 16.74 -20.72
N GLU A 171 0.95 17.85 -21.25
CA GLU A 171 0.72 18.01 -22.68
C GLU A 171 2.08 18.09 -23.38
N ASN A 172 2.28 17.16 -24.33
CA ASN A 172 3.27 17.16 -25.41
C ASN A 172 4.45 16.19 -25.29
N GLU A 173 4.60 15.46 -26.41
CA GLU A 173 5.75 14.65 -26.87
C GLU A 173 5.85 13.19 -26.40
N SER A 174 4.93 12.36 -26.91
CA SER A 174 5.26 11.03 -27.47
C SER A 174 4.16 10.61 -28.46
N GLU A 175 4.31 11.01 -29.72
CA GLU A 175 3.47 10.50 -30.82
C GLU A 175 3.92 9.10 -31.20
N HIS A 176 3.25 8.10 -30.65
CA HIS A 176 2.72 6.91 -31.35
C HIS A 176 2.34 5.86 -30.29
N LEU A 177 1.14 5.28 -30.44
CA LEU A 177 0.55 4.18 -29.66
C LEU A 177 -0.34 4.58 -28.46
N ASP A 178 -1.38 5.40 -28.65
CA ASP A 178 -2.61 5.26 -27.83
C ASP A 178 -3.85 5.94 -28.45
N ASN A 179 -4.46 5.33 -29.47
CA ASN A 179 -5.64 5.90 -30.14
C ASN A 179 -6.97 5.48 -29.50
N ASP A 180 -7.02 4.34 -28.82
CA ASP A 180 -8.27 3.78 -28.28
C ASP A 180 -8.61 4.33 -26.88
N ASN A 181 -7.60 4.65 -26.05
CA ASN A 181 -7.85 5.33 -24.77
C ASN A 181 -8.11 6.84 -24.95
N ARG A 182 -7.44 7.50 -25.92
CA ARG A 182 -7.59 8.95 -26.18
C ARG A 182 -8.95 9.35 -26.75
N LYS A 183 -9.58 8.51 -27.59
CA LYS A 183 -10.88 8.83 -28.20
C LYS A 183 -12.04 8.85 -27.20
N LYS A 184 -11.95 8.11 -26.09
CA LYS A 184 -12.99 8.11 -25.04
C LYS A 184 -12.83 9.25 -24.03
N ALA A 185 -11.61 9.69 -23.74
CA ALA A 185 -11.36 10.83 -22.86
C ALA A 185 -11.79 12.18 -23.48
N LYS A 186 -11.70 12.34 -24.81
CA LYS A 186 -12.05 13.59 -25.51
C LYS A 186 -13.55 13.93 -25.56
N LEU A 187 -14.43 12.99 -25.25
CA LEU A 187 -15.90 13.22 -25.29
C LEU A 187 -16.47 13.83 -24.00
N LEU A 188 -15.67 14.01 -22.95
CA LEU A 188 -16.15 14.41 -21.61
C LEU A 188 -15.77 15.83 -21.17
N VAL A 189 -15.05 16.61 -21.98
CA VAL A 189 -14.54 17.93 -21.55
C VAL A 189 -15.49 19.10 -21.88
N ASN A 190 -16.60 18.86 -22.60
CA ASN A 190 -17.55 19.94 -22.89
C ASN A 190 -18.83 19.83 -22.06
N ASP A 191 -19.04 20.88 -21.27
CA ASP A 191 -20.26 21.28 -20.56
C ASP A 191 -20.73 20.45 -19.36
N THR A 192 -20.44 20.95 -18.14
CA THR A 192 -21.52 21.40 -17.25
C THR A 192 -21.02 22.33 -16.13
N ASN A 193 -21.41 23.60 -16.24
CA ASN A 193 -21.44 24.55 -15.14
C ASN A 193 -22.50 24.14 -14.11
N HIS A 194 -22.14 23.89 -12.84
CA HIS A 194 -23.06 24.10 -11.71
C HIS A 194 -22.31 24.42 -10.40
N LYS A 195 -22.94 25.30 -9.62
CA LYS A 195 -22.43 26.11 -8.51
C LYS A 195 -22.41 25.38 -7.15
N ASN A 196 -21.43 25.76 -6.34
CA ASN A 196 -21.35 25.82 -4.86
C ASN A 196 -21.49 24.53 -4.01
N SER A 197 -20.38 24.10 -3.38
CA SER A 197 -20.30 23.65 -1.97
C SER A 197 -18.83 23.66 -1.49
N PRO A 198 -18.52 23.90 -0.20
CA PRO A 198 -17.23 24.43 0.24
C PRO A 198 -16.26 23.33 0.68
N THR A 199 -15.12 23.20 0.02
CA THR A 199 -13.90 22.59 0.61
C THR A 199 -12.68 23.17 -0.11
N SER A 200 -12.26 24.36 0.33
CA SER A 200 -10.97 24.92 -0.08
C SER A 200 -9.86 24.13 0.61
N THR A 201 -9.20 23.25 -0.13
CA THR A 201 -7.99 22.53 0.30
C THR A 201 -6.87 23.54 0.57
N LYS A 202 -6.60 23.81 1.86
CA LYS A 202 -5.44 24.61 2.27
C LYS A 202 -4.20 23.72 2.29
N ARG A 203 -3.16 24.10 1.53
CA ARG A 203 -1.80 23.55 1.69
C ARG A 203 -1.17 24.11 2.96
N ILE A 204 -0.66 23.24 3.82
CA ILE A 204 0.17 23.61 4.99
C ILE A 204 1.37 22.64 5.03
N HIS A 205 2.57 23.16 5.30
CA HIS A 205 3.79 22.41 5.57
C HIS A 205 4.30 22.71 6.99
N SER A 206 5.11 21.79 7.53
CA SER A 206 5.38 21.46 8.94
C SER A 206 4.35 20.49 9.50
N LEU A 207 4.76 19.49 10.31
CA LEU A 207 3.82 18.59 10.98
C LEU A 207 2.78 19.46 11.66
N ASP A 208 1.55 19.43 11.15
CA ASP A 208 0.49 20.31 11.61
C ASP A 208 0.39 20.14 13.13
N ALA A 209 0.47 21.24 13.89
CA ALA A 209 0.17 21.21 15.32
C ALA A 209 -1.14 20.43 15.61
N PRO A 210 -2.20 20.51 14.77
CA PRO A 210 -3.34 19.60 14.82
C PRO A 210 -3.02 18.09 14.81
N LEU A 211 -2.11 17.65 13.94
CA LEU A 211 -1.70 16.24 13.83
C LEU A 211 -0.98 15.77 15.10
N ILE A 212 0.00 16.56 15.55
CA ILE A 212 0.73 16.28 16.79
C ILE A 212 -0.22 16.30 17.99
N ASN A 213 -1.11 17.29 18.09
CA ASN A 213 -2.11 17.35 19.16
C ASN A 213 -3.02 16.11 19.15
N GLN A 214 -3.43 15.65 17.97
CA GLN A 214 -4.25 14.46 17.85
C GLN A 214 -3.47 13.21 18.30
N LEU A 215 -2.19 13.09 17.94
CA LEU A 215 -1.33 12.02 18.42
C LEU A 215 -1.12 12.07 19.94
N LEU A 216 -0.83 13.24 20.50
CA LEU A 216 -0.63 13.44 21.94
C LEU A 216 -1.90 13.16 22.75
N SER A 217 -3.08 13.36 22.16
CA SER A 217 -4.37 13.04 22.78
C SER A 217 -4.62 11.54 22.92
N THR A 218 -3.89 10.70 22.17
CA THR A 218 -4.07 9.24 22.24
C THR A 218 -3.64 8.68 23.58
N LYS A 219 -4.35 7.64 24.05
CA LYS A 219 -4.09 7.05 25.35
C LYS A 219 -2.75 6.34 25.38
N GLN A 220 -2.48 5.59 24.31
CA GLN A 220 -1.38 4.66 24.18
C GLN A 220 -0.95 4.60 22.71
N PHE A 221 0.32 4.30 22.46
CA PHE A 221 0.80 4.18 21.09
C PHE A 221 1.95 3.20 20.93
N LEU A 222 2.05 2.67 19.72
CA LEU A 222 3.11 1.82 19.19
C LEU A 222 3.91 2.67 18.19
N ILE A 223 5.22 2.44 18.10
CA ILE A 223 6.04 3.03 17.05
C ILE A 223 6.54 1.89 16.17
N ASP A 224 6.32 2.02 14.87
CA ASP A 224 6.83 1.10 13.86
C ASP A 224 7.70 1.86 12.86
N ILE A 225 8.95 1.43 12.73
CA ILE A 225 9.94 2.04 11.85
C ILE A 225 10.38 1.00 10.84
N ASP A 226 9.92 1.13 9.61
CA ASP A 226 10.43 0.34 8.50
C ASP A 226 11.58 1.10 7.83
N LEU A 227 12.69 0.41 7.56
CA LEU A 227 13.86 1.05 6.96
C LEU A 227 13.62 1.57 5.53
N SER A 228 12.57 1.11 4.85
CA SER A 228 12.10 1.64 3.57
C SER A 228 11.71 3.12 3.64
N PHE A 229 11.37 3.63 4.84
CA PHE A 229 11.19 5.06 5.08
C PHE A 229 12.41 5.88 4.65
N PHE A 230 13.62 5.34 4.86
CA PHE A 230 14.86 6.03 4.56
C PHE A 230 15.32 5.83 3.13
N SER A 231 15.05 4.66 2.53
CA SER A 231 15.44 4.32 1.17
C SER A 231 14.72 3.05 0.78
N THR A 232 14.24 2.94 -0.46
CA THR A 232 13.67 1.70 -0.98
C THR A 232 14.56 1.07 -2.04
N ASP A 233 14.46 -0.24 -2.18
CA ASP A 233 15.00 -0.97 -3.31
C ASP A 233 13.92 -1.89 -3.89
N ASP A 234 13.85 -1.99 -5.21
CA ASP A 234 12.92 -2.88 -5.89
C ASP A 234 13.68 -3.88 -6.75
N SER A 235 14.02 -5.00 -6.12
CA SER A 235 14.79 -6.09 -6.73
C SER A 235 14.08 -6.74 -7.92
N ILE A 236 12.74 -6.73 -7.95
CA ILE A 236 11.97 -7.27 -9.07
C ILE A 236 11.97 -6.27 -10.22
N ARG A 237 11.66 -5.00 -9.96
CA ARG A 237 11.73 -3.92 -10.96
C ARG A 237 13.09 -3.86 -11.64
N LYS A 238 14.20 -4.03 -10.90
CA LYS A 238 15.58 -4.02 -11.44
C LYS A 238 15.88 -5.12 -12.45
N GLN A 239 15.06 -6.19 -12.51
CA GLN A 239 15.22 -7.27 -13.50
C GLN A 239 14.71 -6.88 -14.89
N PHE A 240 13.98 -5.76 -14.99
CA PHE A 240 13.35 -5.25 -16.21
C PHE A 240 13.94 -3.90 -16.62
N ASP A 241 14.12 -3.68 -17.93
CA ASP A 241 14.25 -2.31 -18.45
C ASP A 241 12.89 -1.58 -18.43
N GLU A 242 12.85 -0.30 -18.81
CA GLU A 242 11.60 0.48 -18.74
C GLU A 242 10.51 -0.07 -19.67
N ASN A 243 10.87 -0.56 -20.87
CA ASN A 243 9.90 -1.09 -21.82
C ASN A 243 9.33 -2.43 -21.34
N GLU A 244 10.20 -3.33 -20.87
CA GLU A 244 9.79 -4.61 -20.32
C GLU A 244 8.96 -4.44 -19.04
N TYR A 245 9.28 -3.44 -18.22
CA TYR A 245 8.51 -3.11 -17.04
C TYR A 245 7.12 -2.58 -17.39
N GLU A 246 6.99 -1.76 -18.43
CA GLU A 246 5.67 -1.32 -18.91
C GLU A 246 4.85 -2.48 -19.48
N ILE A 247 5.48 -3.49 -20.11
CA ILE A 247 4.79 -4.74 -20.48
C ILE A 247 4.25 -5.44 -19.23
N LEU A 248 5.07 -5.62 -18.19
CA LEU A 248 4.64 -6.20 -16.91
C LEU A 248 3.45 -5.41 -16.33
N ARG A 249 3.55 -4.07 -16.29
CA ARG A 249 2.47 -3.22 -15.80
C ARG A 249 1.21 -3.38 -16.63
N TYR A 250 1.28 -3.44 -17.95
CA TYR A 250 0.11 -3.56 -18.81
C TYR A 250 -0.61 -4.90 -18.63
N VAL A 251 0.14 -5.98 -18.36
CA VAL A 251 -0.44 -7.31 -18.06
C VAL A 251 -1.25 -7.29 -16.77
N TYR A 252 -0.79 -6.58 -15.72
CA TYR A 252 -1.40 -6.65 -14.40
C TYR A 252 -2.27 -5.45 -14.01
N THR A 253 -2.06 -4.29 -14.62
CA THR A 253 -2.72 -3.05 -14.22
C THR A 253 -3.93 -2.82 -15.08
N ARG A 254 -5.06 -2.54 -14.43
CA ARG A 254 -6.26 -2.02 -15.10
C ARG A 254 -6.74 -0.83 -14.30
N ILE A 255 -6.95 0.29 -14.97
CA ILE A 255 -7.43 1.51 -14.32
C ILE A 255 -8.89 1.30 -13.96
N VAL A 256 -9.23 1.51 -12.69
CA VAL A 256 -10.60 1.50 -12.19
C VAL A 256 -11.27 2.79 -12.68
N GLN A 257 -12.32 2.66 -13.49
CA GLN A 257 -13.17 3.77 -13.94
C GLN A 257 -14.58 3.67 -13.36
N GLU A 258 -14.83 2.65 -12.54
CA GLU A 258 -16.12 2.31 -11.96
C GLU A 258 -16.45 3.25 -10.81
N HIS A 259 -17.71 3.69 -10.73
CA HIS A 259 -18.13 4.71 -9.78
C HIS A 259 -19.19 4.20 -8.78
N THR A 260 -19.89 3.11 -9.12
CA THR A 260 -20.91 2.50 -8.25
C THR A 260 -20.41 1.19 -7.64
N ASP A 261 -20.98 0.79 -6.51
CA ASP A 261 -20.65 -0.49 -5.84
C ASP A 261 -20.80 -1.69 -6.76
N VAL A 262 -21.86 -1.70 -7.58
CA VAL A 262 -22.13 -2.80 -8.52
C VAL A 262 -21.03 -2.89 -9.57
N GLU A 263 -20.64 -1.76 -10.17
CA GLU A 263 -19.58 -1.71 -11.17
C GLU A 263 -18.22 -2.12 -10.55
N ILE A 264 -17.89 -1.61 -9.35
CA ILE A 264 -16.65 -1.95 -8.66
C ILE A 264 -16.60 -3.46 -8.34
N LEU A 265 -17.70 -4.06 -7.89
CA LEU A 265 -17.75 -5.50 -7.61
C LEU A 265 -17.65 -6.35 -8.89
N GLN A 266 -18.23 -5.89 -10.00
CA GLN A 266 -18.06 -6.52 -11.32
C GLN A 266 -16.59 -6.44 -11.78
N TYR A 267 -15.96 -5.27 -11.63
CA TYR A 267 -14.54 -5.08 -11.92
C TYR A 267 -13.66 -6.03 -11.09
N ILE A 268 -13.89 -6.12 -9.78
CA ILE A 268 -13.14 -7.01 -8.89
C ILE A 268 -13.27 -8.47 -9.31
N THR A 269 -14.49 -8.90 -9.64
CA THR A 269 -14.75 -10.25 -10.12
C THR A 269 -14.00 -10.53 -11.42
N ALA A 270 -14.08 -9.62 -12.40
CA ALA A 270 -13.37 -9.74 -13.67
C ALA A 270 -11.84 -9.74 -13.48
N ARG A 271 -11.34 -8.90 -12.57
CA ARG A 271 -9.91 -8.81 -12.23
C ARG A 271 -9.40 -10.08 -11.58
N LEU A 272 -10.09 -10.63 -10.60
CA LEU A 272 -9.70 -11.90 -9.97
C LEU A 272 -9.61 -13.03 -10.99
N ASN A 273 -10.59 -13.14 -11.90
CA ASN A 273 -10.55 -14.10 -13.00
C ASN A 273 -9.35 -13.87 -13.92
N THR A 274 -9.04 -12.61 -14.24
CA THR A 274 -7.89 -12.25 -15.08
C THR A 274 -6.56 -12.65 -14.40
N LEU A 275 -6.40 -12.36 -13.11
CA LEU A 275 -5.19 -12.71 -12.36
C LEU A 275 -4.98 -14.23 -12.30
N GLU A 276 -6.05 -15.01 -12.09
CA GLU A 276 -5.98 -16.48 -12.14
C GLU A 276 -5.67 -17.04 -13.53
N GLN A 277 -6.20 -16.40 -14.59
CA GLN A 277 -5.84 -16.75 -15.97
C GLN A 277 -4.35 -16.50 -16.24
N ILE A 278 -3.83 -15.33 -15.84
CA ILE A 278 -2.40 -15.01 -15.97
C ILE A 278 -1.56 -16.06 -15.22
N ARG A 279 -1.91 -16.37 -13.97
CA ARG A 279 -1.21 -17.38 -13.16
C ARG A 279 -1.20 -18.76 -13.85
N THR A 280 -2.34 -19.17 -14.39
CA THR A 280 -2.50 -20.46 -15.07
C THR A 280 -1.64 -20.54 -16.32
N VAL A 281 -1.68 -19.49 -17.15
CA VAL A 281 -0.90 -19.41 -18.38
C VAL A 281 0.60 -19.32 -18.09
N MET A 282 1.01 -18.52 -17.10
CA MET A 282 2.40 -18.46 -16.65
C MET A 282 2.87 -19.84 -16.17
N ASN A 283 2.08 -20.54 -15.36
CA ASN A 283 2.40 -21.89 -14.92
C ASN A 283 2.55 -22.84 -16.11
N GLU A 284 1.63 -22.81 -17.08
CA GLU A 284 1.69 -23.66 -18.27
C GLU A 284 2.96 -23.44 -19.11
N TYR A 285 3.36 -22.19 -19.36
CA TYR A 285 4.47 -21.88 -20.27
C TYR A 285 5.83 -21.70 -19.58
N LEU A 286 5.87 -21.53 -18.25
CA LEU A 286 7.11 -21.26 -17.49
C LEU A 286 7.48 -22.42 -16.56
N THR A 287 6.80 -23.56 -16.65
CA THR A 287 7.20 -24.81 -16.00
C THR A 287 7.41 -25.93 -17.02
N ASP A 288 8.33 -26.84 -16.70
CA ASP A 288 8.65 -27.98 -17.56
C ASP A 288 7.42 -28.89 -17.77
N PRO A 289 7.25 -29.47 -18.98
CA PRO A 289 8.19 -29.52 -20.11
C PRO A 289 7.91 -28.51 -21.23
N LYS A 290 6.99 -27.55 -21.04
CA LYS A 290 6.54 -26.66 -22.13
C LYS A 290 7.42 -25.42 -22.33
N GLN A 291 8.49 -25.25 -21.56
CA GLN A 291 9.36 -24.08 -21.62
C GLN A 291 9.99 -23.88 -23.01
N ASP A 292 10.15 -24.96 -23.78
CA ASP A 292 10.71 -24.94 -25.14
C ASP A 292 9.65 -24.87 -26.26
N GLN A 293 8.35 -24.91 -25.92
CA GLN A 293 7.28 -24.83 -26.92
C GLN A 293 7.02 -23.39 -27.38
N PRO A 294 6.63 -23.16 -28.65
CA PRO A 294 6.19 -21.86 -29.13
C PRO A 294 5.05 -21.30 -28.27
N ILE A 295 5.10 -20.01 -27.97
CA ILE A 295 4.07 -19.34 -27.18
C ILE A 295 2.86 -19.07 -28.09
N SER A 296 1.74 -19.72 -27.81
CA SER A 296 0.48 -19.55 -28.55
C SER A 296 -0.58 -18.96 -27.60
N ILE A 297 -0.50 -17.63 -27.39
CA ILE A 297 -1.39 -16.88 -26.49
C ILE A 297 -1.91 -15.66 -27.25
N ASP A 298 -3.22 -15.45 -27.23
CA ASP A 298 -3.86 -14.33 -27.95
C ASP A 298 -3.49 -12.95 -27.37
N ASN A 299 -3.28 -12.88 -26.05
CA ASN A 299 -2.83 -11.67 -25.38
C ASN A 299 -1.34 -11.44 -25.66
N THR A 300 -1.05 -10.49 -26.57
CA THR A 300 0.30 -10.15 -27.02
C THR A 300 1.22 -9.68 -25.91
N TYR A 301 0.72 -8.91 -24.93
CA TYR A 301 1.51 -8.43 -23.80
C TYR A 301 1.86 -9.56 -22.83
N LEU A 302 0.93 -10.48 -22.57
CA LEU A 302 1.21 -11.67 -21.76
C LEU A 302 2.21 -12.60 -22.46
N ALA A 303 2.06 -12.79 -23.77
CA ALA A 303 3.03 -13.55 -24.57
C ALA A 303 4.43 -12.92 -24.53
N ALA A 304 4.51 -11.59 -24.66
CA ALA A 304 5.76 -10.84 -24.56
C ALA A 304 6.39 -10.99 -23.16
N LEU A 305 5.59 -10.86 -22.09
CA LEU A 305 6.06 -11.04 -20.72
C LEU A 305 6.63 -12.44 -20.48
N ILE A 306 5.94 -13.49 -20.94
CA ILE A 306 6.43 -14.87 -20.84
C ILE A 306 7.75 -15.04 -21.60
N THR A 307 7.87 -14.43 -22.79
CA THR A 307 9.11 -14.45 -23.57
C THR A 307 10.27 -13.83 -22.79
N ILE A 308 10.05 -12.67 -22.18
CA ILE A 308 11.05 -11.98 -21.35
C ILE A 308 11.47 -12.87 -20.17
N ILE A 309 10.50 -13.46 -19.46
CA ILE A 309 10.78 -14.33 -18.31
C ILE A 309 11.60 -15.55 -18.71
N ARG A 310 11.27 -16.21 -19.83
CA ARG A 310 12.05 -17.35 -20.35
C ARG A 310 13.47 -16.96 -20.71
N TYR A 311 13.63 -15.89 -21.50
CA TYR A 311 14.92 -15.43 -21.98
C TYR A 311 15.87 -15.07 -20.83
N LYS A 312 15.35 -14.33 -19.84
CA LYS A 312 16.12 -13.89 -18.68
C LYS A 312 16.18 -14.92 -17.54
N LYS A 313 15.44 -16.03 -17.66
CA LYS A 313 15.31 -17.09 -16.63
C LYS A 313 14.87 -16.55 -15.27
N LEU A 314 13.88 -15.65 -15.27
CA LEU A 314 13.39 -15.03 -14.05
C LEU A 314 12.42 -15.95 -13.29
N ASP A 315 12.30 -15.75 -11.98
CA ASP A 315 11.29 -16.44 -11.16
C ASP A 315 9.89 -15.88 -11.47
N TRP A 316 9.12 -16.64 -12.25
CA TRP A 316 7.78 -16.23 -12.66
C TRP A 316 6.81 -16.09 -11.47
N LYS A 317 7.00 -16.86 -10.39
CA LYS A 317 6.13 -16.77 -9.21
C LYS A 317 6.38 -15.47 -8.47
N ALA A 318 7.66 -15.08 -8.32
CA ALA A 318 8.03 -13.80 -7.75
C ALA A 318 7.49 -12.63 -8.59
N ILE A 319 7.60 -12.71 -9.92
CA ILE A 319 7.06 -11.69 -10.84
C ILE A 319 5.54 -11.63 -10.78
N HIS A 320 4.86 -12.78 -10.73
CA HIS A 320 3.41 -12.81 -10.58
C HIS A 320 2.97 -12.17 -9.27
N ASN A 321 3.60 -12.54 -8.16
CA ASN A 321 3.33 -11.98 -6.84
C ASN A 321 3.62 -10.47 -6.79
N TYR A 322 4.65 -9.98 -7.49
CA TYR A 322 4.90 -8.55 -7.63
C TYR A 322 3.81 -7.88 -8.48
N GLY A 323 3.46 -8.48 -9.63
CA GLY A 323 2.49 -7.97 -10.59
C GLY A 323 1.09 -7.80 -10.02
N ILE A 324 0.58 -8.75 -9.20
CA ILE A 324 -0.77 -8.67 -8.62
C ILE A 324 -0.99 -7.46 -7.71
N HIS A 325 0.08 -6.81 -7.26
CA HIS A 325 0.05 -5.61 -6.41
C HIS A 325 0.28 -4.32 -7.19
N LEU A 326 0.56 -4.40 -8.49
CA LEU A 326 0.62 -3.22 -9.35
C LEU A 326 -0.78 -2.61 -9.47
N SER A 327 -0.88 -1.35 -9.09
CA SER A 327 -2.08 -0.52 -9.24
C SER A 327 -1.81 0.65 -10.18
N ASP A 328 -2.73 1.60 -10.20
CA ASP A 328 -2.58 2.94 -10.77
C ASP A 328 -1.30 3.68 -10.32
N THR A 329 -0.84 3.44 -9.09
CA THR A 329 0.41 4.03 -8.56
C THR A 329 1.56 3.04 -8.66
N ARG A 330 2.75 3.54 -9.00
CA ARG A 330 3.97 2.73 -8.97
C ARG A 330 4.39 2.50 -7.50
N PRO A 331 4.89 1.30 -7.14
CA PRO A 331 5.50 1.09 -5.84
C PRO A 331 6.61 2.13 -5.58
N PRO A 332 6.80 2.57 -4.32
CA PRO A 332 7.90 3.44 -3.94
C PRO A 332 9.25 2.92 -4.42
N LEU A 333 9.95 3.71 -5.24
CA LEU A 333 11.31 3.40 -5.69
C LEU A 333 12.21 4.63 -5.52
N HIS A 334 13.09 4.60 -4.52
CA HIS A 334 14.02 5.68 -4.26
C HIS A 334 15.23 5.20 -3.47
N VAL A 335 16.42 5.32 -4.06
CA VAL A 335 17.68 5.07 -3.35
C VAL A 335 18.21 6.38 -2.81
N SER A 336 18.18 6.54 -1.48
CA SER A 336 18.58 7.78 -0.83
C SER A 336 20.10 7.96 -0.80
N SER A 337 20.55 9.20 -0.94
CA SER A 337 21.91 9.61 -0.59
C SER A 337 22.09 9.64 0.94
N GLU A 338 23.34 9.62 1.41
CA GLU A 338 23.65 9.75 2.85
C GLU A 338 23.05 11.02 3.45
N GLY A 339 23.12 12.16 2.75
CA GLY A 339 22.53 13.42 3.20
C GLY A 339 21.00 13.35 3.32
N MET A 340 20.34 12.61 2.42
CA MET A 340 18.88 12.40 2.49
C MET A 340 18.48 11.49 3.66
N ILE A 341 19.28 10.45 3.94
CA ILE A 341 19.08 9.60 5.12
C ILE A 341 19.22 10.43 6.41
N ILE A 342 20.27 11.23 6.53
CA ILE A 342 20.47 12.13 7.69
C ILE A 342 19.28 13.07 7.85
N TYR A 343 18.83 13.68 6.76
CA TYR A 343 17.68 14.58 6.79
C TYR A 343 16.38 13.90 7.27
N LEU A 344 16.10 12.69 6.80
CA LEU A 344 14.94 11.92 7.23
C LEU A 344 15.06 11.46 8.68
N LEU A 345 16.27 11.11 9.14
CA LEU A 345 16.55 10.82 10.55
C LEU A 345 16.26 12.03 11.44
N GLU A 346 16.70 13.24 11.04
CA GLU A 346 16.39 14.47 11.77
C GLU A 346 14.89 14.79 11.77
N SER A 347 14.20 14.55 10.65
CA SER A 347 12.75 14.73 10.56
C SER A 347 12.03 13.77 11.52
N MET A 348 12.39 12.48 11.50
CA MET A 348 11.85 11.48 12.41
C MET A 348 12.14 11.85 13.87
N ALA A 349 13.38 12.23 14.20
CA ALA A 349 13.78 12.63 15.55
C ALA A 349 12.90 13.76 16.10
N LYS A 350 12.61 14.80 15.30
CA LYS A 350 11.72 15.90 15.71
C LYS A 350 10.31 15.43 16.08
N VAL A 351 9.78 14.44 15.34
CA VAL A 351 8.48 13.84 15.67
C VAL A 351 8.57 13.07 16.98
N LEU A 352 9.59 12.22 17.14
CA LEU A 352 9.78 11.41 18.34
C LEU A 352 10.03 12.27 19.59
N GLU A 353 10.77 13.36 19.47
CA GLU A 353 11.02 14.34 20.54
C GLU A 353 9.77 15.08 20.99
N SER A 354 8.73 15.15 20.15
CA SER A 354 7.45 15.75 20.53
C SER A 354 6.63 14.86 21.48
N PHE A 355 6.98 13.58 21.64
CA PHE A 355 6.21 12.65 22.46
C PHE A 355 6.49 12.83 23.95
N GLU A 356 5.46 13.23 24.68
CA GLU A 356 5.50 13.36 26.14
C GLU A 356 5.32 12.02 26.88
N LYS A 357 4.76 11.01 26.19
CA LYS A 357 4.43 9.69 26.73
C LYS A 357 5.38 8.63 26.17
N GLN A 358 5.71 7.61 26.96
CA GLN A 358 6.51 6.47 26.50
C GLN A 358 5.66 5.54 25.62
N PRO A 359 6.16 5.09 24.45
CA PRO A 359 5.46 4.10 23.64
C PRO A 359 5.42 2.73 24.31
N ILE A 360 4.40 1.94 24.00
CA ILE A 360 4.25 0.57 24.53
C ILE A 360 5.28 -0.38 23.91
N LEU A 361 5.58 -0.17 22.62
CA LEU A 361 6.48 -0.96 21.81
C LEU A 361 7.08 -0.08 20.72
N ILE A 362 8.36 -0.30 20.45
CA ILE A 362 9.02 0.17 19.24
C ILE A 362 9.46 -1.03 18.43
N THR A 363 9.04 -1.10 17.18
CA THR A 363 9.51 -2.07 16.19
C THR A 363 10.38 -1.39 15.16
N VAL A 364 11.42 -2.09 14.73
CA VAL A 364 12.27 -1.67 13.61
C VAL A 364 12.44 -2.83 12.65
N SER A 365 11.91 -2.72 11.44
CA SER A 365 11.98 -3.75 10.41
C SER A 365 13.10 -3.44 9.42
N ARG A 366 13.96 -4.42 9.15
CA ARG A 366 15.21 -4.22 8.38
C ARG A 366 15.19 -4.73 6.95
N LEU A 367 14.23 -5.57 6.55
CA LEU A 367 14.07 -5.92 5.14
C LEU A 367 13.39 -4.77 4.42
N VAL A 368 14.14 -4.17 3.48
CA VAL A 368 13.72 -3.11 2.58
C VAL A 368 13.28 -3.70 1.26
#